data_AF-A0A7C7D511-F1
#
_entry.id   AF-A0A7C7D511-F1
#
_cell.length_a   1.000
_cell.length_b   1.000
_cell.length_c   1.000
_cell.angle_alpha   90.00
_cell.angle_beta   90.00
_cell.angle_gamma   90.00
#
_symmetry.space_group_name_H-M   'P 1'
#
loop_
_entity.id
_entity.type
_entity.pdbx_description
1 polymer ?
#
loop_
_entity_poly.entity_id
_entity_poly.type
_entity_poly.pdbx_seq_one_letter_code
_entity_poly.pdbx_strand_id
1 'polypeptide(L)'
;MRKFLSVLLLLVFCMGLLTGCGGTSSTSGSMEITNGYDTSRTKFKEYFLLYSSDFINSFNKAISQKGYQPLAPLKNSSDTHIMYSDNGETWSILVDSIGEENSVYDIDSNAAGRVTEIKLSLFSDSEERAKKNGDFIYELINLFNPGMQEEICKELYVFDKAPEGTDSLRRVICGNVLYSFLYDEGNEKYSSSSFIIMPAEIEYNPEQKPAAVKPTT
;
A
#
# COMPACT_ATOMS: atom_id res chain seq x y z
N MET A 1 -19.55 8.55 -68.31
CA MET A 1 -20.95 8.90 -68.60
C MET A 1 -21.85 7.95 -67.83
N ARG A 2 -22.86 8.51 -67.15
CA ARG A 2 -24.22 7.98 -66.85
C ARG A 2 -24.42 6.47 -66.64
N LYS A 3 -25.20 5.95 -65.69
CA LYS A 3 -25.92 6.34 -64.45
C LYS A 3 -26.99 5.23 -64.27
N PHE A 4 -27.47 5.06 -63.03
CA PHE A 4 -28.70 4.36 -62.57
C PHE A 4 -28.58 2.86 -62.26
N LEU A 5 -28.62 2.36 -61.00
CA LEU A 5 -29.44 2.64 -59.79
C LEU A 5 -30.82 1.95 -59.80
N SER A 6 -30.97 0.92 -58.96
CA SER A 6 -32.08 0.68 -58.00
C SER A 6 -31.87 -0.72 -57.40
N VAL A 7 -31.59 -0.90 -56.10
CA VAL A 7 -32.36 -0.51 -54.90
C VAL A 7 -33.77 -1.08 -54.94
N LEU A 8 -33.95 -2.29 -54.40
CA LEU A 8 -34.94 -2.63 -53.37
C LEU A 8 -34.71 -4.10 -52.99
N LEU A 9 -34.39 -4.43 -51.73
CA LEU A 9 -35.39 -4.70 -50.66
C LEU A 9 -36.21 -5.94 -51.03
N LEU A 10 -36.41 -6.96 -50.21
CA LEU A 10 -36.55 -6.97 -48.76
C LEU A 10 -36.92 -8.43 -48.42
N LEU A 11 -36.56 -8.91 -47.22
CA LEU A 11 -37.38 -9.83 -46.42
C LEU A 11 -37.81 -11.19 -47.03
N VAL A 12 -37.04 -12.24 -46.76
CA VAL A 12 -37.52 -13.45 -46.06
C VAL A 12 -36.32 -13.97 -45.24
N PHE A 13 -36.07 -13.53 -44.01
CA PHE A 13 -36.82 -13.83 -42.78
C PHE A 13 -36.64 -15.29 -42.31
N CYS A 14 -35.74 -15.42 -41.32
CA CYS A 14 -35.86 -16.30 -40.15
C CYS A 14 -36.04 -17.82 -40.35
N MET A 15 -34.99 -18.59 -40.03
CA MET A 15 -34.90 -19.32 -38.75
C MET A 15 -33.68 -20.24 -38.66
N GLY A 16 -33.04 -20.21 -37.49
CA GLY A 16 -31.98 -21.12 -37.00
C GLY A 16 -30.70 -20.36 -36.67
N LEU A 17 -30.42 -19.79 -35.48
CA LEU A 17 -30.58 -20.26 -34.09
C LEU A 17 -30.15 -21.74 -33.99
N LEU A 18 -29.06 -22.17 -33.37
CA LEU A 18 -28.06 -21.67 -32.42
C LEU A 18 -26.77 -22.48 -32.76
N THR A 19 -25.53 -22.09 -32.50
CA THR A 19 -24.87 -21.97 -31.20
C THR A 19 -23.44 -21.47 -31.46
N GLY A 20 -23.04 -20.42 -30.79
CA GLY A 20 -21.69 -19.86 -30.95
C GLY A 20 -21.57 -18.54 -30.21
N CYS A 21 -21.94 -18.53 -28.93
CA CYS A 21 -21.53 -17.48 -28.01
C CYS A 21 -20.00 -17.57 -27.82
N GLY A 22 -19.23 -17.12 -28.82
CA GLY A 22 -17.88 -16.64 -28.62
C GLY A 22 -17.94 -15.20 -28.11
N GLY A 23 -18.66 -15.00 -27.00
CA GLY A 23 -18.49 -13.79 -26.24
C GLY A 23 -17.04 -13.78 -25.79
N THR A 24 -16.28 -12.78 -26.22
CA THR A 24 -15.08 -12.36 -25.52
C THR A 24 -15.54 -12.02 -24.12
N SER A 25 -15.51 -13.03 -23.24
CA SER A 25 -15.42 -12.78 -21.82
C SER A 25 -14.13 -12.00 -21.67
N SER A 26 -14.26 -10.68 -21.57
CA SER A 26 -13.43 -9.93 -20.66
C SER A 26 -13.66 -10.59 -19.30
N THR A 27 -12.95 -11.69 -19.06
CA THR A 27 -12.59 -12.09 -17.72
C THR A 27 -11.79 -10.89 -17.26
N SER A 28 -12.46 -9.94 -16.61
CA SER A 28 -11.83 -9.04 -15.67
C SER A 28 -11.09 -9.98 -14.74
N GLY A 29 -9.82 -10.23 -15.04
CA GLY A 29 -8.96 -10.98 -14.14
C GLY A 29 -9.07 -10.20 -12.85
N SER A 30 -9.74 -10.78 -11.85
CA SER A 30 -9.75 -10.22 -10.52
C SER A 30 -8.28 -10.06 -10.18
N MET A 31 -7.82 -8.82 -10.07
CA MET A 31 -6.44 -8.54 -9.71
C MET A 31 -6.20 -9.25 -8.39
N GLU A 32 -5.35 -10.27 -8.41
CA GLU A 32 -5.06 -11.07 -7.24
C GLU A 32 -4.23 -10.21 -6.30
N ILE A 33 -4.83 -9.80 -5.19
CA ILE A 33 -4.14 -9.00 -4.18
C ILE A 33 -3.08 -9.90 -3.52
N THR A 34 -1.82 -9.55 -3.74
CA THR A 34 -0.67 -10.19 -3.10
C THR A 34 -0.23 -9.35 -1.90
N ASN A 35 -0.04 -9.97 -0.74
CA ASN A 35 0.53 -9.32 0.43
C ASN A 35 2.04 -9.59 0.48
N GLY A 36 2.84 -8.55 0.66
CA GLY A 36 4.29 -8.65 0.80
C GLY A 36 4.73 -9.19 2.16
N TYR A 37 3.91 -8.98 3.19
CA TYR A 37 4.15 -9.48 4.54
C TYR A 37 2.86 -10.01 5.16
N ASP A 38 2.95 -11.13 5.86
CA ASP A 38 1.86 -11.62 6.70
C ASP A 38 1.69 -10.74 7.94
N THR A 39 0.51 -10.82 8.56
CA THR A 39 0.18 -10.12 9.80
C THR A 39 -0.20 -11.10 10.89
N SER A 40 0.04 -10.71 12.14
CA SER A 40 -0.49 -11.37 13.34
C SER A 40 -0.92 -10.29 14.33
N ARG A 41 -1.28 -10.69 15.54
CA ARG A 41 -1.74 -9.76 16.58
C ARG A 41 -1.45 -10.28 17.97
N THR A 42 -1.27 -9.32 18.88
CA THR A 42 -1.39 -9.54 20.31
C THR A 42 -2.86 -9.39 20.72
N LYS A 43 -3.15 -9.49 22.01
CA LYS A 43 -4.47 -9.08 22.54
C LYS A 43 -4.85 -7.62 22.22
N PHE A 44 -3.86 -6.75 22.01
CA PHE A 44 -4.07 -5.28 21.98
C PHE A 44 -3.68 -4.61 20.67
N LYS A 45 -2.91 -5.28 19.81
CA LYS A 45 -2.32 -4.66 18.63
C LYS A 45 -1.99 -5.68 17.55
N GLU A 46 -2.37 -5.38 16.32
CA GLU A 46 -1.93 -6.03 15.10
C GLU A 46 -0.50 -5.61 14.75
N TYR A 47 0.25 -6.52 14.13
CA TYR A 47 1.61 -6.28 13.68
C TYR A 47 1.91 -7.07 12.41
N PHE A 48 2.85 -6.58 11.61
CA PHE A 48 3.43 -7.33 10.50
C PHE A 48 4.42 -8.36 11.04
N LEU A 49 4.51 -9.53 10.42
CA LEU A 49 5.58 -10.51 10.65
C LEU A 49 6.89 -10.03 10.01
N LEU A 50 7.32 -8.81 10.39
CA LEU A 50 8.39 -8.02 9.81
C LEU A 50 9.15 -7.32 10.94
N TYR A 51 10.48 -7.38 10.92
CA TYR A 51 11.32 -6.57 11.79
C TYR A 51 11.73 -5.27 11.11
N SER A 52 11.95 -4.23 11.90
CA SER A 52 12.37 -2.91 11.40
C SER A 52 13.64 -2.94 10.55
N SER A 53 14.58 -3.84 10.86
CA SER A 53 15.82 -4.04 10.08
C SER A 53 15.55 -4.60 8.70
N ASP A 54 14.64 -5.57 8.59
CA ASP A 54 14.32 -6.23 7.32
C ASP A 54 13.51 -5.30 6.42
N PHE A 55 12.60 -4.52 7.03
CA PHE A 55 11.88 -3.44 6.37
C PHE A 55 12.86 -2.44 5.75
N ILE A 56 13.74 -1.83 6.56
CA ILE A 56 14.58 -0.74 6.06
C ILE A 56 15.60 -1.24 5.03
N ASN A 57 16.10 -2.46 5.17
CA ASN A 57 16.98 -3.08 4.17
C ASN A 57 16.26 -3.24 2.82
N SER A 58 15.02 -3.73 2.84
CA SER A 58 14.21 -3.92 1.63
C SER A 58 13.85 -2.58 0.98
N PHE A 59 13.45 -1.60 1.79
CA PHE A 59 13.14 -0.26 1.32
C PHE A 59 14.36 0.46 0.74
N ASN A 60 15.50 0.44 1.44
CA ASN A 60 16.75 1.03 0.96
C ASN A 60 17.21 0.41 -0.36
N LYS A 61 17.05 -0.91 -0.53
CA LYS A 61 17.34 -1.58 -1.79
C LYS A 61 16.45 -1.07 -2.92
N ALA A 62 15.14 -0.90 -2.67
CA ALA A 62 14.19 -0.41 -3.66
C ALA A 62 14.51 1.05 -4.07
N ILE A 63 14.66 1.96 -3.10
CA ILE A 63 14.92 3.38 -3.41
C ILE A 63 16.31 3.63 -4.02
N SER A 64 17.30 2.77 -3.73
CA SER A 64 18.62 2.86 -4.34
C SER A 64 18.59 2.56 -5.84
N GLN A 65 17.67 1.70 -6.30
CA GLN A 65 17.47 1.43 -7.74
C GLN A 65 16.95 2.66 -8.50
N LYS A 66 16.30 3.59 -7.78
CA LYS A 66 15.89 4.91 -8.30
C LYS A 66 16.98 5.99 -8.14
N GLY A 67 18.14 5.66 -7.58
CA GLY A 67 19.25 6.59 -7.38
C GLY A 67 19.18 7.42 -6.09
N TYR A 68 18.27 7.08 -5.15
CA TYR A 68 18.20 7.76 -3.86
C TYR A 68 19.23 7.22 -2.87
N GLN A 69 19.69 8.11 -1.98
CA GLN A 69 20.53 7.71 -0.86
C GLN A 69 19.75 6.80 0.11
N PRO A 70 20.38 5.72 0.61
CA PRO A 70 19.80 4.88 1.66
C PRO A 70 19.48 5.71 2.91
N LEU A 71 18.39 5.36 3.59
CA LEU A 71 18.04 5.93 4.87
C LEU A 71 18.80 5.22 6.00
N ALA A 72 19.23 5.99 6.99
CA ALA A 72 19.93 5.52 8.19
C ALA A 72 19.22 6.00 9.46
N PRO A 73 19.31 5.26 10.58
CA PRO A 73 18.66 5.65 11.82
C PRO A 73 19.27 6.93 12.40
N LEU A 74 18.42 7.82 12.92
CA LEU A 74 18.82 9.01 13.68
C LEU A 74 19.29 8.62 15.08
N LYS A 75 20.21 9.41 15.64
CA LYS A 75 20.81 9.17 16.98
C LYS A 75 19.79 9.14 18.12
N ASN A 76 18.68 9.84 17.99
CA ASN A 76 17.61 9.94 18.98
C ASN A 76 16.49 8.91 18.79
N SER A 77 16.68 7.91 17.91
CA SER A 77 15.78 6.77 17.78
C SER A 77 15.79 5.90 19.05
N SER A 78 14.69 5.22 19.33
CA SER A 78 14.63 4.12 20.29
C SER A 78 14.41 2.79 19.59
N ASP A 79 14.55 1.68 20.31
CA ASP A 79 14.37 0.33 19.74
C ASP A 79 12.93 0.09 19.25
N THR A 80 11.94 0.78 19.82
CA THR A 80 10.52 0.66 19.46
C THR A 80 10.00 1.79 18.58
N HIS A 81 10.75 2.89 18.44
CA HIS A 81 10.41 4.06 17.64
C HIS A 81 11.66 4.50 16.86
N ILE A 82 11.87 3.87 15.70
CA ILE A 82 13.08 4.10 14.89
C ILE A 82 12.81 5.17 13.85
N MET A 83 13.57 6.26 13.89
CA MET A 83 13.51 7.34 12.92
C MET A 83 14.62 7.19 11.89
N TYR A 84 14.27 6.94 10.63
CA TYR A 84 15.20 6.85 9.51
C TYR A 84 15.28 8.15 8.72
N SER A 85 16.49 8.53 8.32
CA SER A 85 16.81 9.79 7.67
C SER A 85 17.81 9.60 6.53
N ASP A 86 17.70 10.45 5.50
CA ASP A 86 18.63 10.57 4.38
C ASP A 86 19.65 11.72 4.57
N ASN A 87 19.44 12.60 5.54
CA ASN A 87 20.28 13.77 5.81
C ASN A 87 20.90 13.77 7.22
N GLY A 88 20.46 12.86 8.11
CA GLY A 88 20.94 12.76 9.49
C GLY A 88 20.36 13.79 10.46
N GLU A 89 19.44 14.64 10.01
CA GLU A 89 18.85 15.75 10.80
C GLU A 89 17.33 15.58 10.98
N THR A 90 16.61 15.31 9.89
CA THR A 90 15.15 15.15 9.90
C THR A 90 14.76 13.74 9.49
N TRP A 91 13.74 13.20 10.15
CA TRP A 91 13.25 11.87 9.81
C TRP A 91 12.45 11.91 8.50
N SER A 92 12.68 10.92 7.65
CA SER A 92 11.88 10.64 6.46
C SER A 92 10.85 9.55 6.78
N ILE A 93 11.26 8.48 7.46
CA ILE A 93 10.38 7.39 7.87
C ILE A 93 10.50 7.17 9.38
N LEU A 94 9.37 7.06 10.07
CA LEU A 94 9.28 6.57 11.44
C LEU A 94 8.70 5.15 11.40
N VAL A 95 9.30 4.22 12.15
CA VAL A 95 8.82 2.85 12.29
C VAL A 95 8.56 2.55 13.76
N ASP A 96 7.31 2.21 14.07
CA ASP A 96 6.89 1.82 15.40
C ASP A 96 6.79 0.30 15.50
N SER A 97 7.36 -0.26 16.56
CA SER A 97 7.42 -1.70 16.81
C SER A 97 6.86 -2.08 18.18
N ILE A 98 6.47 -3.35 18.34
CA ILE A 98 6.07 -3.89 19.63
C ILE A 98 7.26 -3.89 20.60
N GLY A 99 7.13 -3.21 21.74
CA GLY A 99 8.08 -3.30 22.84
C GLY A 99 8.06 -4.66 23.53
N GLU A 100 9.18 -5.04 24.15
CA GLU A 100 9.31 -6.33 24.86
C GLU A 100 8.23 -6.51 25.93
N GLU A 101 7.87 -5.44 26.64
CA GLU A 101 6.84 -5.43 27.68
C GLU A 101 5.44 -5.79 27.16
N ASN A 102 5.17 -5.48 25.89
CA ASN A 102 3.88 -5.76 25.25
C ASN A 102 3.85 -7.16 24.60
N SER A 103 5.01 -7.79 24.42
CA SER A 103 5.12 -9.13 23.83
C SER A 103 4.60 -10.25 24.75
N VAL A 104 4.48 -10.00 26.05
CA VAL A 104 3.95 -10.96 27.03
C VAL A 104 2.47 -11.31 26.79
N TYR A 105 1.76 -10.47 26.04
CA TYR A 105 0.35 -10.68 25.65
C TYR A 105 0.19 -11.23 24.24
N ASP A 106 1.28 -11.72 23.65
CA ASP A 106 1.27 -12.37 22.35
C ASP A 106 0.66 -13.77 22.46
N ILE A 107 -0.17 -14.10 21.49
CA ILE A 107 -0.82 -15.42 21.40
C ILE A 107 0.16 -16.43 20.78
N ASP A 108 1.10 -15.96 19.95
CA ASP A 108 2.01 -16.78 19.14
C ASP A 108 3.51 -16.66 19.52
N SER A 109 3.83 -15.98 20.63
CA SER A 109 5.12 -15.98 21.36
C SER A 109 6.37 -15.35 20.70
N ASN A 110 6.27 -14.41 19.76
CA ASN A 110 7.41 -13.62 19.28
C ASN A 110 7.07 -12.24 18.67
N ALA A 111 6.16 -11.50 19.31
CA ALA A 111 5.75 -10.16 18.85
C ALA A 111 6.82 -9.07 19.07
N ALA A 112 7.74 -9.21 20.01
CA ALA A 112 8.74 -8.18 20.32
C ALA A 112 9.55 -7.76 19.07
N GLY A 113 9.68 -6.46 18.84
CA GLY A 113 10.39 -5.89 17.69
C GLY A 113 9.64 -5.95 16.35
N ARG A 114 8.42 -6.50 16.32
CA ARG A 114 7.60 -6.55 15.10
C ARG A 114 6.98 -5.20 14.77
N VAL A 115 6.97 -4.87 13.49
CA VAL A 115 6.48 -3.58 12.98
C VAL A 115 4.96 -3.48 13.12
N THR A 116 4.50 -2.36 13.65
CA THR A 116 3.08 -2.06 13.88
C THR A 116 2.60 -0.86 13.06
N GLU A 117 3.49 0.08 12.77
CA GLU A 117 3.22 1.24 11.96
C GLU A 117 4.49 1.66 11.23
N ILE A 118 4.34 2.06 9.97
CA ILE A 118 5.35 2.79 9.21
C ILE A 118 4.73 4.11 8.79
N LYS A 119 5.39 5.21 9.13
CA LYS A 119 4.95 6.56 8.79
C LYS A 119 6.01 7.26 7.97
N LEU A 120 5.62 7.72 6.78
CA LEU A 120 6.41 8.57 5.90
C LEU A 120 6.03 10.04 6.11
N SER A 121 7.02 10.88 6.38
CA SER A 121 6.86 12.33 6.36
C SER A 121 6.73 12.80 4.91
N LEU A 122 5.68 13.57 4.62
CA LEU A 122 5.48 14.17 3.29
C LEU A 122 5.84 15.65 3.26
N PHE A 123 6.54 16.13 4.30
CA PHE A 123 7.13 17.47 4.29
C PHE A 123 8.00 17.65 3.04
N SER A 124 7.81 18.78 2.38
CA SER A 124 8.51 19.13 1.16
C SER A 124 8.74 20.63 1.10
N ASP A 125 9.98 21.03 0.84
CA ASP A 125 10.42 22.41 0.64
C ASP A 125 10.80 22.70 -0.82
N SER A 126 10.73 21.68 -1.68
CA SER A 126 11.19 21.72 -3.07
C SER A 126 10.43 20.71 -3.94
N GLU A 127 10.36 20.94 -5.25
CA GLU A 127 9.75 19.99 -6.19
C GLU A 127 10.46 18.64 -6.21
N GLU A 128 11.79 18.64 -6.02
CA GLU A 128 12.58 17.41 -5.95
C GLU A 128 12.20 16.58 -4.71
N ARG A 129 12.02 17.23 -3.55
CA ARG A 129 11.58 16.54 -2.33
C ARG A 129 10.14 16.02 -2.49
N ALA A 130 9.25 16.78 -3.12
CA ALA A 130 7.87 16.34 -3.38
C ALA A 130 7.84 15.12 -4.29
N LYS A 131 8.64 15.13 -5.37
CA LYS A 131 8.78 13.98 -6.27
C LYS A 131 9.33 12.76 -5.53
N LYS A 132 10.39 12.95 -4.73
CA LYS A 132 10.96 11.89 -3.89
C LYS A 132 9.93 11.29 -2.94
N ASN A 133 9.10 12.11 -2.30
CA ASN A 133 8.03 11.64 -1.43
C ASN A 133 7.01 10.77 -2.21
N GLY A 134 6.64 11.18 -3.43
CA GLY A 134 5.78 10.38 -4.31
C GLY A 134 6.41 9.03 -4.68
N ASP A 135 7.69 9.01 -5.06
CA ASP A 135 8.43 7.78 -5.33
C ASP A 135 8.51 6.87 -4.09
N PHE A 136 8.69 7.45 -2.89
CA PHE A 136 8.71 6.70 -1.63
C PHE A 136 7.35 6.07 -1.32
N ILE A 137 6.23 6.77 -1.57
CA ILE A 137 4.88 6.20 -1.42
C ILE A 137 4.73 4.97 -2.33
N TYR A 138 5.14 5.07 -3.61
CA TYR A 138 5.06 3.94 -4.55
C TYR A 138 5.88 2.75 -4.08
N GLU A 139 7.13 2.96 -3.64
CA GLU A 139 7.98 1.86 -3.16
C GLU A 139 7.45 1.24 -1.87
N LEU A 140 6.91 2.05 -0.95
CA LEU A 140 6.25 1.54 0.24
C LEU A 140 5.03 0.68 -0.12
N ILE A 141 4.15 1.15 -0.99
CA ILE A 141 3.01 0.34 -1.43
C ILE A 141 3.50 -0.94 -2.11
N ASN A 142 4.50 -0.86 -3.00
CA ASN A 142 5.03 -2.02 -3.69
C ASN A 142 5.61 -3.10 -2.76
N LEU A 143 6.23 -2.69 -1.64
CA LEU A 143 6.74 -3.64 -0.65
C LEU A 143 5.62 -4.40 0.09
N PHE A 144 4.48 -3.76 0.29
CA PHE A 144 3.38 -4.29 1.10
C PHE A 144 2.28 -4.94 0.27
N ASN A 145 2.00 -4.41 -0.91
CA ASN A 145 1.08 -4.95 -1.91
C ASN A 145 1.66 -4.70 -3.33
N PRO A 146 2.54 -5.60 -3.80
CA PRO A 146 3.18 -5.46 -5.11
C PRO A 146 2.16 -5.30 -6.25
N GLY A 147 2.34 -4.28 -7.08
CA GLY A 147 1.48 -4.01 -8.24
C GLY A 147 0.21 -3.21 -7.95
N MET A 148 -0.07 -2.82 -6.69
CA MET A 148 -1.28 -2.09 -6.30
C MET A 148 -1.07 -0.57 -6.15
N GLN A 149 0.09 -0.04 -6.56
CA GLN A 149 0.48 1.35 -6.30
C GLN A 149 -0.49 2.36 -6.90
N GLU A 150 -0.88 2.17 -8.16
CA GLU A 150 -1.75 3.10 -8.89
C GLU A 150 -3.15 3.11 -8.28
N GLU A 151 -3.71 1.94 -7.98
CA GLU A 151 -5.03 1.77 -7.37
C GLU A 151 -5.10 2.43 -6.00
N ILE A 152 -4.15 2.12 -5.11
CA ILE A 152 -4.12 2.67 -3.75
C ILE A 152 -3.94 4.20 -3.79
N CYS A 153 -3.03 4.71 -4.61
CA CYS A 153 -2.80 6.15 -4.70
C CYS A 153 -4.01 6.90 -5.27
N LYS A 154 -4.74 6.29 -6.21
CA LYS A 154 -5.97 6.84 -6.77
C LYS A 154 -7.09 6.88 -5.75
N GLU A 155 -7.30 5.81 -4.99
CA GLU A 155 -8.34 5.77 -3.95
C GLU A 155 -8.09 6.77 -2.82
N LEU A 156 -6.82 6.98 -2.47
CA LEU A 156 -6.43 7.95 -1.45
C LEU A 156 -6.30 9.39 -1.97
N TYR A 157 -6.44 9.61 -3.29
CA TYR A 157 -6.18 10.89 -3.94
C TYR A 157 -4.82 11.49 -3.53
N VAL A 158 -3.76 10.68 -3.65
CA VAL A 158 -2.40 11.08 -3.23
C VAL A 158 -1.82 12.16 -4.17
N PHE A 159 -2.03 11.99 -5.48
CA PHE A 159 -1.51 12.91 -6.51
C PHE A 159 -2.59 13.76 -7.15
N ASP A 160 -3.86 13.42 -6.89
CA ASP A 160 -5.01 14.09 -7.46
C ASP A 160 -5.70 14.96 -6.42
N LYS A 161 -6.40 16.00 -6.91
CA LYS A 161 -7.28 16.78 -6.04
C LYS A 161 -8.45 15.89 -5.59
N ALA A 162 -8.60 15.75 -4.27
CA ALA A 162 -9.74 15.04 -3.72
C ALA A 162 -11.05 15.79 -3.98
N PRO A 163 -12.19 15.06 -4.10
CA PRO A 163 -13.51 15.66 -4.16
C PRO A 163 -13.78 16.58 -2.97
N GLU A 164 -14.57 17.62 -3.19
CA GLU A 164 -14.99 18.55 -2.13
C GLU A 164 -15.72 17.78 -1.01
N GLY A 165 -15.38 18.08 0.25
CA GLY A 165 -15.93 17.39 1.42
C GLY A 165 -15.23 16.08 1.79
N THR A 166 -14.15 15.69 1.11
CA THR A 166 -13.32 14.55 1.52
C THR A 166 -12.54 14.90 2.79
N ASP A 167 -12.55 14.00 3.78
CA ASP A 167 -11.78 14.16 5.01
C ASP A 167 -10.27 14.31 4.73
N SER A 168 -9.58 15.06 5.60
CA SER A 168 -8.12 15.21 5.55
C SER A 168 -7.40 13.88 5.79
N LEU A 169 -8.01 12.98 6.56
CA LEU A 169 -7.52 11.62 6.76
C LEU A 169 -8.30 10.65 5.88
N ARG A 170 -7.63 10.10 4.88
CA ARG A 170 -8.20 9.15 3.91
C ARG A 170 -7.62 7.78 4.16
N ARG A 171 -8.41 6.74 3.96
CA ARG A 171 -8.03 5.36 4.28
C ARG A 171 -8.48 4.40 3.20
N VAL A 172 -7.64 3.42 2.91
CA VAL A 172 -7.96 2.26 2.06
C VAL A 172 -7.35 1.01 2.65
N ILE A 173 -8.09 -0.10 2.60
CA ILE A 173 -7.59 -1.42 2.96
C ILE A 173 -7.30 -2.18 1.67
N CYS A 174 -6.09 -2.71 1.53
CA CYS A 174 -5.71 -3.62 0.46
C CYS A 174 -5.12 -4.89 1.07
N GLY A 175 -5.78 -6.03 0.88
CA GLY A 175 -5.36 -7.28 1.49
C GLY A 175 -5.34 -7.18 3.02
N ASN A 176 -4.17 -7.40 3.63
CA ASN A 176 -3.97 -7.29 5.07
C ASN A 176 -3.36 -5.95 5.53
N VAL A 177 -3.40 -4.92 4.69
CA VAL A 177 -2.74 -3.63 4.93
C VAL A 177 -3.77 -2.50 4.93
N LEU A 178 -3.71 -1.65 5.96
CA LEU A 178 -4.39 -0.36 6.01
C LEU A 178 -3.42 0.75 5.61
N TYR A 179 -3.76 1.43 4.53
CA TYR A 179 -3.07 2.65 4.11
C TYR A 179 -3.87 3.86 4.57
N SER A 180 -3.20 4.84 5.18
CA SER A 180 -3.79 6.12 5.53
C SER A 180 -2.98 7.26 4.93
N PHE A 181 -3.67 8.22 4.33
CA PHE A 181 -3.07 9.47 3.85
C PHE A 181 -3.67 10.62 4.64
N LEU A 182 -2.84 11.25 5.48
CA LEU A 182 -3.19 12.46 6.20
C LEU A 182 -2.68 13.65 5.39
N TYR A 183 -3.60 14.41 4.82
CA TYR A 183 -3.31 15.62 4.09
C TYR A 183 -3.60 16.84 4.96
N ASP A 184 -2.57 17.64 5.24
CA ASP A 184 -2.69 18.90 5.96
C ASP A 184 -2.68 20.07 4.96
N GLU A 185 -3.85 20.67 4.76
CA GLU A 185 -4.07 21.88 3.94
C GLU A 185 -3.44 23.15 4.55
N GLY A 186 -2.87 23.06 5.75
CA GLY A 186 -2.15 24.15 6.39
C GLY A 186 -0.86 24.53 5.64
N ASN A 187 -0.72 25.83 5.35
CA ASN A 187 0.44 26.53 4.79
C ASN A 187 1.45 25.61 4.06
N GLU A 188 1.38 25.56 2.72
CA GLU A 188 2.15 24.67 1.82
C GLU A 188 3.64 24.51 2.17
N LYS A 189 4.23 25.51 2.85
CA LYS A 189 5.61 25.51 3.33
C LYS A 189 5.89 24.60 4.54
N TYR A 190 4.89 24.23 5.34
CA TYR A 190 5.03 23.48 6.60
C TYR A 190 3.96 22.41 6.78
N SER A 191 3.54 21.76 5.69
CA SER A 191 2.53 20.71 5.75
C SER A 191 2.99 19.54 6.65
N SER A 192 2.17 19.17 7.63
CA SER A 192 2.38 18.01 8.49
C SER A 192 1.85 16.70 7.87
N SER A 193 1.64 16.71 6.55
CA SER A 193 1.12 15.57 5.79
C SER A 193 1.97 14.32 5.97
N SER A 194 1.30 13.17 6.01
CA SER A 194 1.97 11.87 6.16
C SER A 194 1.24 10.76 5.44
N PHE A 195 2.02 9.76 5.03
CA PHE A 195 1.51 8.49 4.52
C PHE A 195 1.84 7.39 5.54
N ILE A 196 0.83 6.62 5.94
CA ILE A 196 0.91 5.69 7.06
C ILE A 196 0.48 4.31 6.58
N ILE A 197 1.25 3.29 6.96
CA ILE A 197 1.01 1.88 6.70
C ILE A 197 0.87 1.16 8.04
N MET A 198 -0.24 0.46 8.22
CA MET A 198 -0.52 -0.37 9.38
C MET A 198 -1.10 -1.71 8.91
N PRO A 199 -1.00 -2.78 9.72
CA PRO A 199 -1.83 -3.96 9.51
C PRO A 199 -3.31 -3.57 9.49
N ALA A 200 -4.09 -4.14 8.58
CA ALA A 200 -5.54 -4.04 8.65
C ALA A 200 -6.06 -4.85 9.85
N GLU A 201 -7.05 -4.31 10.57
CA GLU A 201 -7.72 -5.05 11.63
C GLU A 201 -8.47 -6.25 11.01
N ILE A 202 -8.08 -7.46 11.39
CA ILE A 202 -8.73 -8.69 10.93
C ILE A 202 -9.81 -9.05 11.96
N GLU A 203 -11.06 -9.11 11.53
CA GLU A 203 -12.16 -9.63 12.35
C GLU A 203 -11.85 -11.10 12.73
N TYR A 204 -11.75 -11.39 14.02
CA TYR A 204 -11.26 -12.67 14.52
C TYR A 204 -12.29 -13.80 14.32
N ASN A 205 -11.94 -14.80 13.50
CA ASN A 205 -12.61 -16.09 13.49
C ASN A 205 -11.80 -17.13 14.30
N PRO A 206 -12.25 -17.54 15.51
CA PRO A 206 -11.55 -18.52 16.35
C PRO A 206 -11.33 -19.90 15.72
N GLU A 207 -12.02 -20.21 14.62
CA GLU A 207 -11.91 -21.50 13.93
C GLU A 207 -10.80 -21.54 12.87
N GLN A 208 -10.28 -20.38 12.44
CA GLN A 208 -9.13 -20.31 11.52
C GLN A 208 -7.82 -20.33 12.30
N LYS A 209 -7.18 -21.51 12.36
CA LYS A 209 -5.79 -21.60 12.82
C LYS A 209 -4.86 -20.89 11.81
N PRO A 210 -3.85 -20.13 12.27
CA PRO A 210 -2.79 -19.63 11.40
C PRO A 210 -2.18 -20.79 10.61
N ALA A 211 -1.92 -20.57 9.33
CA ALA A 211 -1.26 -21.58 8.50
C ALA A 211 0.12 -21.87 9.10
N ALA A 212 0.35 -23.13 9.49
CA ALA A 212 1.64 -23.55 10.01
C ALA A 212 2.71 -23.36 8.92
N VAL A 213 3.68 -22.48 9.17
CA VAL A 213 4.85 -22.30 8.31
C VAL A 213 5.61 -23.62 8.26
N LYS A 214 5.60 -24.30 7.10
CA LYS A 214 6.50 -25.42 6.88
C LYS A 214 7.91 -24.85 6.76
N PRO A 215 8.89 -25.33 7.55
CA PRO A 215 10.28 -24.95 7.34
C PRO A 215 10.71 -25.41 5.95
N THR A 216 11.20 -24.48 5.15
CA THR A 216 11.84 -24.75 3.86
C THR A 216 13.18 -25.44 4.17
N THR A 217 13.24 -26.76 3.97
CA THR A 217 14.49 -27.53 3.88
C THR A 217 15.03 -27.54 2.47
#